data_AF-A0A8C5G663-F1
#
_entry.id   AF-A0A8C5G663-F1
#
_cell.length_a   1.000
_cell.length_b   1.000
_cell.length_c   1.000
_cell.angle_alpha   90.00
_cell.angle_beta   90.00
_cell.angle_gamma   90.00
#
_symmetry.space_group_name_H-M   'P 1'
#
loop_
_entity.id
_entity.type
_entity.pdbx_description
1 polymer ?
#
loop_
_entity_poly.entity_id
_entity_poly.type
_entity_poly.pdbx_seq_one_letter_code
_entity_poly.pdbx_strand_id
1 'polypeptide(L)'
;MALPLSSKITIIFSIFTILSTRFVSCNNGRRLNNDPLEAEFNSFSVPLEHSFEVDDVANFEVRGALVLKAGREPSVSLAQQQLSEYDRAKLKEVAAVDGLYRIRVPRVLLQADRQTERLMDGHLTAFVRACAMVESHLSDVITLHTDVAGHLIGVSIVTIPGACRGSEVEDEVDLEAFNTTLSIMAPVNAPGPETALFLERMELETEKKGKNPQEQKSFFAKYWYLILGGAIFLMVSNSAQPPAGGEREQS
;
A
#
# COMPACT_ATOMS: atom_id res chain seq x y z
N MET A 1 -74.87 -6.10 -24.28
CA MET A 1 -73.57 -5.72 -24.88
C MET A 1 -72.48 -6.47 -24.12
N ALA A 2 -71.90 -7.49 -24.72
CA ALA A 2 -70.67 -8.13 -24.26
C ALA A 2 -69.94 -8.59 -25.52
N LEU A 3 -68.80 -7.96 -25.82
CA LEU A 3 -67.96 -8.31 -26.96
C LEU A 3 -67.34 -9.71 -26.74
N PRO A 4 -67.23 -10.57 -27.77
CA PRO A 4 -66.53 -11.83 -27.65
C PRO A 4 -65.01 -11.58 -27.68
N LEU A 5 -64.32 -11.88 -26.57
CA LEU A 5 -62.87 -11.81 -26.50
C LEU A 5 -62.27 -13.03 -27.23
N SER A 6 -61.39 -12.73 -28.20
CA SER A 6 -60.81 -13.66 -29.16
C SER A 6 -60.08 -14.83 -28.50
N SER A 7 -60.49 -16.06 -28.86
CA SER A 7 -60.00 -17.37 -28.37
C SER A 7 -58.47 -17.55 -28.41
N LYS A 8 -57.76 -16.77 -29.25
CA LYS A 8 -56.29 -16.85 -29.36
C LYS A 8 -55.55 -16.26 -28.15
N ILE A 9 -56.15 -15.29 -27.43
CA ILE A 9 -55.49 -14.63 -26.29
C ILE A 9 -55.47 -15.55 -25.05
N THR A 10 -56.52 -16.34 -24.87
CA THR A 10 -56.62 -17.30 -23.76
C THR A 10 -55.58 -18.43 -23.87
N ILE A 11 -55.26 -18.85 -25.09
CA ILE A 11 -54.27 -19.92 -25.33
C ILE A 11 -52.84 -19.44 -25.04
N ILE A 12 -52.53 -18.17 -25.34
CA ILE A 12 -51.21 -17.61 -25.07
C ILE A 12 -50.98 -17.46 -23.56
N PHE A 13 -52.01 -17.02 -22.81
CA PHE A 13 -51.95 -16.93 -21.35
C PHE A 13 -51.82 -18.28 -20.65
N SER A 14 -52.45 -19.34 -21.17
CA SER A 14 -52.32 -20.68 -20.60
C SER A 14 -50.93 -21.28 -20.86
N ILE A 15 -50.32 -21.02 -22.02
CA ILE A 15 -48.94 -21.47 -22.30
C ILE A 15 -47.93 -20.74 -21.40
N PHE A 16 -48.10 -19.43 -21.18
CA PHE A 16 -47.18 -18.65 -20.33
C PHE A 16 -47.25 -19.08 -18.86
N THR A 17 -48.45 -19.36 -18.33
CA THR A 17 -48.64 -19.82 -16.94
C THR A 17 -48.06 -21.23 -16.71
N ILE A 18 -48.14 -22.13 -17.70
CA ILE A 18 -47.54 -23.47 -17.64
C ILE A 18 -46.01 -23.40 -17.69
N LEU A 19 -45.43 -22.43 -18.41
CA LEU A 19 -43.97 -22.25 -18.48
C LEU A 19 -43.40 -21.69 -17.16
N SER A 20 -44.13 -20.78 -16.50
CA SER A 20 -43.71 -20.21 -15.21
C SER A 20 -43.83 -21.17 -14.01
N THR A 21 -44.67 -22.21 -14.09
CA THR A 21 -44.78 -23.23 -13.03
C THR A 21 -43.74 -24.34 -13.14
N ARG A 22 -43.02 -24.43 -14.26
CA ARG A 22 -41.89 -25.36 -14.47
C ARG A 22 -40.54 -24.81 -13.99
N PHE A 23 -40.47 -23.54 -13.61
CA PHE A 23 -39.23 -22.88 -13.15
C PHE A 23 -39.15 -22.65 -11.63
N VAL A 24 -40.14 -23.11 -10.86
CA VAL A 24 -40.15 -22.95 -9.40
C VAL A 24 -40.40 -24.30 -8.73
N SER A 25 -39.31 -25.03 -8.49
CA SER A 25 -39.20 -25.93 -7.34
C SER A 25 -37.75 -26.31 -7.08
N CYS A 26 -37.25 -25.89 -5.92
CA CYS A 26 -36.48 -26.66 -4.95
C CYS A 26 -36.21 -25.71 -3.77
N ASN A 27 -36.32 -26.04 -2.48
CA ASN A 27 -37.02 -27.06 -1.72
C ASN A 27 -37.00 -26.50 -0.27
N ASN A 28 -38.02 -26.80 0.53
CA ASN A 28 -38.11 -26.37 1.91
C ASN A 28 -37.26 -27.30 2.79
N GLY A 29 -36.19 -26.78 3.38
CA GLY A 29 -35.33 -27.51 4.33
C GLY A 29 -35.21 -26.75 5.64
N ARG A 30 -36.04 -27.07 6.63
CA ARG A 30 -35.78 -26.71 8.03
C ARG A 30 -34.72 -27.65 8.60
N ARG A 31 -33.55 -27.12 8.98
CA ARG A 31 -32.68 -27.72 10.01
C ARG A 31 -32.15 -26.63 10.94
N LEU A 32 -32.20 -26.97 12.22
CA LEU A 32 -31.75 -26.21 13.38
C LEU A 32 -30.22 -26.11 13.44
N ASN A 33 -29.79 -25.05 14.14
CA ASN A 33 -28.51 -24.82 14.81
C ASN A 33 -27.35 -24.24 13.98
N ASN A 34 -27.00 -23.01 14.39
CA ASN A 34 -25.68 -22.35 14.38
C ASN A 34 -24.75 -22.66 13.20
N ASP A 35 -24.65 -21.75 12.22
CA ASP A 35 -23.44 -21.63 11.39
C ASP A 35 -23.23 -20.21 10.82
N PRO A 36 -21.97 -19.81 10.57
CA PRO A 36 -21.51 -18.43 10.33
C PRO A 36 -21.67 -18.01 8.86
N LEU A 37 -22.91 -17.75 8.43
CA LEU A 37 -23.23 -17.43 7.04
C LEU A 37 -23.05 -15.93 6.67
N GLU A 38 -22.07 -15.24 7.24
CA GLU A 38 -21.73 -13.84 6.89
C GLU A 38 -20.39 -13.70 6.15
N ALA A 39 -19.59 -14.77 6.05
CA ALA A 39 -18.23 -14.72 5.48
C ALA A 39 -18.14 -14.88 3.94
N GLU A 40 -19.24 -15.25 3.26
CA GLU A 40 -19.21 -15.53 1.81
C GLU A 40 -19.47 -14.30 0.92
N PHE A 41 -20.13 -13.26 1.43
CA PHE A 41 -20.58 -12.11 0.63
C PHE A 41 -19.48 -11.10 0.23
N ASN A 42 -18.27 -11.25 0.76
CA ASN A 42 -17.17 -10.29 0.53
C ASN A 42 -15.98 -10.86 -0.24
N SER A 43 -16.14 -12.04 -0.85
CA SER A 43 -15.13 -12.57 -1.78
C SER A 43 -15.38 -12.09 -3.22
N PHE A 44 -14.32 -11.73 -3.94
CA PHE A 44 -14.38 -11.28 -5.33
C PHE A 44 -13.18 -11.82 -6.10
N SER A 45 -13.41 -12.21 -7.36
CA SER A 45 -12.38 -12.83 -8.20
C SER A 45 -11.95 -11.87 -9.30
N VAL A 46 -10.64 -11.71 -9.48
CA VAL A 46 -10.04 -10.92 -10.57
C VAL A 46 -8.99 -11.74 -11.32
N PRO A 47 -8.87 -11.58 -12.64
CA PRO A 47 -7.85 -12.29 -13.40
C PRO A 47 -6.43 -11.80 -13.03
N LEU A 48 -5.51 -12.74 -12.85
CA LEU A 48 -4.07 -12.51 -12.90
C LEU A 48 -3.61 -12.89 -14.30
N GLU A 49 -3.05 -11.93 -15.01
CA GLU A 49 -2.53 -12.15 -16.35
C GLU A 49 -1.00 -12.04 -16.33
N HIS A 50 -0.36 -12.72 -17.28
CA HIS A 50 1.08 -12.65 -17.49
C HIS A 50 1.42 -12.48 -18.97
N SER A 51 2.65 -12.07 -19.23
CA SER A 51 3.19 -11.94 -20.57
C SER A 51 4.70 -12.13 -20.51
N PHE A 52 5.23 -12.92 -21.45
CA PHE A 52 6.66 -13.14 -21.63
C PHE A 52 6.91 -13.21 -23.13
N GLU A 53 7.18 -12.05 -23.71
CA GLU A 53 7.47 -11.89 -25.12
C GLU A 53 8.93 -11.46 -25.29
N VAL A 54 9.53 -11.86 -26.40
CA VAL A 54 10.86 -11.38 -26.80
C VAL A 54 10.79 -9.91 -27.22
N ASP A 55 9.66 -9.52 -27.81
CA ASP A 55 9.38 -8.14 -28.22
C ASP A 55 8.86 -7.28 -27.06
N ASP A 56 8.95 -5.95 -27.21
CA ASP A 56 8.43 -5.00 -26.21
C ASP A 56 6.90 -4.95 -26.12
N VAL A 57 6.21 -5.56 -27.07
CA VAL A 57 4.75 -5.64 -27.13
C VAL A 57 4.26 -6.79 -26.25
N ALA A 58 3.72 -6.47 -25.09
CA ALA A 58 3.20 -7.46 -24.16
C ALA A 58 1.83 -8.01 -24.61
N ASN A 59 1.80 -9.30 -24.95
CA ASN A 59 0.56 -10.06 -25.11
C ASN A 59 0.20 -10.70 -23.78
N PHE A 60 -0.84 -10.17 -23.12
CA PHE A 60 -1.27 -10.66 -21.81
C PHE A 60 -2.23 -11.83 -21.95
N GLU A 61 -1.86 -12.93 -21.31
CA GLU A 61 -2.66 -14.15 -21.22
C GLU A 61 -3.01 -14.45 -19.77
N VAL A 62 -4.10 -15.19 -19.54
CA VAL A 62 -4.58 -15.47 -18.19
C VAL A 62 -3.70 -16.55 -17.54
N ARG A 63 -3.03 -16.19 -16.46
CA ARG A 63 -2.24 -17.09 -15.60
C ARG A 63 -3.09 -17.76 -14.53
N GLY A 64 -4.13 -17.06 -14.08
CA GLY A 64 -4.96 -17.50 -12.96
C GLY A 64 -6.00 -16.47 -12.54
N ALA A 65 -6.60 -16.71 -11.38
CA ALA A 65 -7.57 -15.82 -10.75
C ALA A 65 -7.21 -15.57 -9.28
N LEU A 66 -7.16 -14.31 -8.90
CA LEU A 66 -6.99 -13.84 -7.53
C LEU A 66 -8.37 -13.74 -6.88
N VAL A 67 -8.60 -14.53 -5.84
CA VAL A 67 -9.79 -14.44 -5.01
C VAL A 67 -9.47 -13.57 -3.81
N LEU A 68 -9.94 -12.33 -3.86
CA LEU A 68 -9.77 -11.28 -2.87
C LEU A 68 -10.93 -11.35 -1.87
N LYS A 69 -10.62 -11.41 -0.58
CA LYS A 69 -11.62 -11.39 0.49
C LYS A 69 -11.50 -10.09 1.27
N ALA A 70 -12.54 -9.27 1.19
CA ALA A 70 -12.63 -8.03 1.92
C ALA A 70 -13.10 -8.29 3.36
N GLY A 71 -12.37 -7.77 4.33
CA GLY A 71 -12.68 -7.93 5.75
C GLY A 71 -11.83 -6.99 6.60
N ARG A 72 -11.93 -7.12 7.92
CA ARG A 72 -11.05 -6.38 8.86
C ARG A 72 -9.57 -6.63 8.56
N GLU A 73 -9.26 -7.85 8.11
CA GLU A 73 -7.96 -8.24 7.58
C GLU A 73 -8.18 -8.72 6.13
N PRO A 74 -7.73 -7.96 5.13
CA PRO A 74 -7.88 -8.37 3.73
C PRO A 74 -6.99 -9.59 3.48
N SER A 75 -7.55 -10.61 2.86
CA SER A 75 -6.82 -11.81 2.47
C SER A 75 -6.98 -12.09 0.98
N VAL A 76 -6.00 -12.77 0.42
CA VAL A 76 -5.98 -13.16 -0.98
C VAL A 76 -5.63 -14.63 -1.11
N SER A 77 -6.34 -15.31 -1.99
CA SER A 77 -6.04 -16.68 -2.42
C SER A 77 -5.91 -16.72 -3.93
N LEU A 78 -5.17 -17.70 -4.44
CA LEU A 78 -4.86 -17.82 -5.86
C LEU A 78 -5.36 -19.15 -6.42
N ALA A 79 -5.98 -19.09 -7.59
CA ALA A 79 -6.22 -20.25 -8.42
C ALA A 79 -5.42 -20.09 -9.71
N GLN A 80 -4.42 -20.94 -9.96
CA GLN A 80 -3.54 -20.84 -11.14
C GLN A 80 -3.71 -22.03 -12.06
N GLN A 81 -3.48 -21.78 -13.34
CA GLN A 81 -3.24 -22.84 -14.30
C GLN A 81 -1.75 -23.23 -14.32
N GLN A 82 -1.48 -24.47 -14.72
CA GLN A 82 -0.13 -24.95 -15.03
C GLN A 82 0.37 -24.37 -16.35
N LEU A 83 1.69 -24.29 -16.52
CA LEU A 83 2.29 -23.83 -17.76
C LEU A 83 2.17 -24.90 -18.85
N SER A 84 1.81 -24.50 -20.07
CA SER A 84 1.86 -25.43 -21.21
C SER A 84 3.32 -25.74 -21.58
N GLU A 85 3.56 -26.87 -22.23
CA GLU A 85 4.91 -27.22 -22.72
C GLU A 85 5.47 -26.16 -23.68
N TYR A 86 4.60 -25.61 -24.54
CA TYR A 86 4.94 -24.52 -25.45
C TYR A 86 5.37 -23.27 -24.69
N ASP A 87 4.64 -22.90 -23.63
CA ASP A 87 4.95 -21.73 -22.81
C ASP A 87 6.26 -21.90 -22.05
N ARG A 88 6.60 -23.12 -21.62
CA ARG A 88 7.89 -23.42 -20.97
C ARG A 88 9.05 -23.17 -21.92
N ALA A 89 8.96 -23.69 -23.14
CA ALA A 89 9.98 -23.47 -24.17
C ALA A 89 10.12 -21.98 -24.51
N LYS A 90 8.99 -21.29 -24.68
CA LYS A 90 8.98 -19.84 -24.94
C LYS A 90 9.59 -19.03 -23.78
N LEU A 91 9.25 -19.37 -22.54
CA LEU A 91 9.81 -18.70 -21.36
C LEU A 91 11.33 -18.87 -21.27
N LYS A 92 11.87 -20.04 -21.64
CA LYS A 92 13.32 -20.28 -21.75
C LYS A 92 13.98 -19.48 -22.85
N GLU A 93 13.36 -19.37 -24.02
CA GLU A 93 13.86 -18.53 -25.11
C GLU A 93 13.96 -17.07 -24.68
N VAL A 94 12.91 -16.55 -24.03
CA VAL A 94 12.88 -15.19 -23.46
C VAL A 94 13.95 -15.04 -22.37
N ALA A 95 14.17 -16.06 -21.54
CA ALA A 95 15.22 -16.05 -20.53
C ALA A 95 16.64 -16.01 -21.13
N ALA A 96 16.86 -16.66 -22.28
CA ALA A 96 18.16 -16.69 -22.96
C ALA A 96 18.59 -15.34 -23.53
N VAL A 97 17.63 -14.43 -23.77
CA VAL A 97 17.86 -13.08 -24.28
C VAL A 97 17.72 -11.98 -23.22
N ASP A 98 17.78 -12.34 -21.93
CA ASP A 98 17.56 -11.42 -20.79
C ASP A 98 16.21 -10.68 -20.85
N GLY A 99 15.19 -11.33 -21.40
CA GLY A 99 13.85 -10.78 -21.52
C GLY A 99 13.11 -10.64 -20.19
N LEU A 100 11.88 -10.11 -20.26
CA LEU A 100 11.08 -9.79 -19.08
C LEU A 100 9.84 -10.68 -18.98
N TYR A 101 9.59 -11.18 -17.77
CA TYR A 101 8.30 -11.75 -17.39
C TYR A 101 7.46 -10.67 -16.73
N ARG A 102 6.34 -10.32 -17.36
CA ARG A 102 5.43 -9.25 -16.94
C ARG A 102 4.15 -9.86 -16.38
N ILE A 103 3.59 -9.22 -15.36
CA ILE A 103 2.27 -9.56 -14.82
C ILE A 103 1.35 -8.35 -14.86
N ARG A 104 0.04 -8.62 -14.92
CA ARG A 104 -0.99 -7.59 -14.94
C ARG A 104 -2.19 -8.02 -14.09
N VAL A 105 -2.74 -7.06 -13.35
CA VAL A 105 -3.95 -7.22 -12.53
C VAL A 105 -4.85 -6.00 -12.75
N PRO A 106 -6.17 -6.15 -12.90
CA PRO A 106 -7.07 -5.01 -13.04
C PRO A 106 -7.11 -4.16 -11.77
N ARG A 107 -7.37 -2.86 -11.92
CA ARG A 107 -7.58 -1.97 -10.78
C ARG A 107 -8.93 -2.28 -10.13
N VAL A 108 -8.91 -2.55 -8.82
CA VAL A 108 -10.12 -2.89 -8.08
C VAL A 108 -10.21 -2.24 -6.72
N LEU A 109 -11.44 -2.00 -6.26
CA LEU A 109 -11.76 -1.59 -4.90
C LEU A 109 -12.14 -2.83 -4.09
N LEU A 110 -11.33 -3.17 -3.08
CA LEU A 110 -11.59 -4.31 -2.21
C LEU A 110 -12.87 -4.13 -1.39
N GLN A 111 -13.11 -2.90 -0.93
CA GLN A 111 -14.22 -2.58 -0.04
C GLN A 111 -15.33 -1.85 -0.82
N ALA A 112 -16.15 -2.62 -1.56
CA ALA A 112 -17.35 -2.08 -2.20
C ALA A 112 -18.57 -2.98 -1.99
N ASP A 113 -19.73 -2.37 -1.77
CA ASP A 113 -21.00 -3.07 -1.54
C ASP A 113 -21.59 -3.67 -2.83
N ARG A 114 -21.21 -3.13 -4.00
CA ARG A 114 -21.72 -3.54 -5.32
C ARG A 114 -20.58 -3.97 -6.24
N GLN A 115 -20.76 -5.10 -6.94
CA GLN A 115 -19.77 -5.63 -7.88
C GLN A 115 -19.38 -4.65 -8.99
N THR A 116 -20.33 -3.86 -9.51
CA THR A 116 -20.07 -2.88 -10.59
C THR A 116 -19.17 -1.73 -10.15
N GLU A 117 -19.13 -1.42 -8.86
CA GLU A 117 -18.28 -0.37 -8.28
C GLU A 117 -16.87 -0.90 -7.92
N ARG A 118 -16.68 -2.23 -7.93
CA ARG A 118 -15.39 -2.86 -7.59
C ARG A 118 -14.37 -2.75 -8.71
N LEU A 119 -14.81 -2.77 -9.99
CA LEU A 119 -13.90 -2.76 -11.13
C LEU A 119 -13.69 -1.32 -11.62
N MET A 120 -12.43 -0.89 -11.64
CA MET A 120 -12.02 0.39 -12.18
C MET A 120 -11.36 0.18 -13.54
N ASP A 121 -11.42 1.19 -14.39
CA ASP A 121 -10.72 1.11 -15.67
C ASP A 121 -9.19 1.11 -15.47
N GLY A 122 -8.50 0.37 -16.33
CA GLY A 122 -7.06 0.23 -16.31
C GLY A 122 -6.53 -0.93 -15.46
N HIS A 123 -5.22 -1.14 -15.62
CA HIS A 123 -4.51 -2.26 -15.01
C HIS A 123 -3.25 -1.78 -14.29
N LEU A 124 -2.76 -2.63 -13.40
CA LEU A 124 -1.49 -2.49 -12.71
C LEU A 124 -0.55 -3.55 -13.25
N THR A 125 0.68 -3.15 -13.57
CA THR A 125 1.68 -4.02 -14.17
C THR A 125 2.94 -4.03 -13.35
N ALA A 126 3.58 -5.19 -13.27
CA ALA A 126 4.93 -5.33 -12.71
C ALA A 126 5.71 -6.36 -13.54
N PHE A 127 7.02 -6.40 -13.36
CA PHE A 127 7.88 -7.28 -14.14
C PHE A 127 9.08 -7.77 -13.34
N VAL A 128 9.61 -8.92 -13.74
CA VAL A 128 10.88 -9.50 -13.31
C VAL A 128 11.64 -10.00 -14.53
N ARG A 129 12.94 -10.28 -14.39
CA ARG A 129 13.69 -10.92 -15.47
C ARG A 129 13.18 -12.35 -15.69
N ALA A 130 13.00 -12.75 -16.94
CA ALA A 130 12.55 -14.10 -17.29
C ALA A 130 13.54 -15.17 -16.79
N CYS A 131 14.86 -14.93 -16.89
CA CYS A 131 15.86 -15.83 -16.34
C CYS A 131 15.68 -16.10 -14.84
N ALA A 132 15.24 -15.09 -14.06
CA ALA A 132 15.04 -15.25 -12.63
C ALA A 132 13.79 -16.09 -12.31
N MET A 133 12.77 -16.06 -13.17
CA MET A 133 11.58 -16.92 -13.05
C MET A 133 11.89 -18.38 -13.38
N VAL A 134 12.75 -18.63 -14.37
CA VAL A 134 13.17 -19.98 -14.77
C VAL A 134 14.06 -20.59 -13.69
N GLU A 135 15.10 -19.87 -13.27
CA GLU A 135 16.03 -20.35 -12.23
C GLU A 135 15.40 -20.46 -10.84
N SER A 136 14.28 -19.78 -10.59
CA SER A 136 13.51 -19.93 -9.37
C SER A 136 12.49 -21.08 -9.40
N HIS A 137 12.49 -21.90 -10.46
CA HIS A 137 11.51 -22.98 -10.61
C HIS A 137 10.07 -22.46 -10.50
N LEU A 138 9.78 -21.33 -11.17
CA LEU A 138 8.49 -20.63 -11.11
C LEU A 138 8.07 -20.22 -9.68
N SER A 139 9.03 -20.06 -8.76
CA SER A 139 8.79 -19.55 -7.42
C SER A 139 8.82 -18.03 -7.39
N ASP A 140 7.65 -17.45 -7.10
CA ASP A 140 7.44 -16.01 -7.05
C ASP A 140 6.60 -15.57 -5.84
N VAL A 141 6.83 -14.33 -5.43
CA VAL A 141 6.07 -13.63 -4.39
C VAL A 141 5.44 -12.41 -5.03
N ILE A 142 4.12 -12.35 -5.01
CA ILE A 142 3.36 -11.22 -5.52
C ILE A 142 2.74 -10.47 -4.33
N THR A 143 2.97 -9.17 -4.27
CA THR A 143 2.39 -8.28 -3.26
C THR A 143 1.48 -7.28 -3.92
N LEU A 144 0.24 -7.22 -3.43
CA LEU A 144 -0.80 -6.30 -3.84
C LEU A 144 -0.82 -5.13 -2.86
N HIS A 145 -0.62 -3.91 -3.35
CA HIS A 145 -0.55 -2.70 -2.52
C HIS A 145 -1.87 -1.94 -2.61
N THR A 146 -2.46 -1.65 -1.45
CA THR A 146 -3.73 -0.93 -1.37
C THR A 146 -3.56 0.48 -0.79
N ASP A 147 -4.55 1.34 -0.96
CA ASP A 147 -4.65 2.60 -0.21
C ASP A 147 -5.44 2.41 1.11
N VAL A 148 -5.67 3.52 1.83
CA VAL A 148 -6.45 3.54 3.08
C VAL A 148 -7.95 3.26 2.87
N ALA A 149 -8.45 3.43 1.64
CA ALA A 149 -9.84 3.20 1.27
C ALA A 149 -10.07 1.78 0.67
N GLY A 150 -9.01 1.01 0.46
CA GLY A 150 -9.05 -0.33 -0.12
C GLY A 150 -8.94 -0.39 -1.64
N HIS A 151 -8.55 0.70 -2.32
CA HIS A 151 -8.21 0.66 -3.75
C HIS A 151 -6.87 -0.04 -3.93
N LEU A 152 -6.81 -0.98 -4.88
CA LEU A 152 -5.56 -1.54 -5.34
C LEU A 152 -4.82 -0.49 -6.17
N ILE A 153 -3.68 0.00 -5.67
CA ILE A 153 -2.90 1.07 -6.28
C ILE A 153 -1.60 0.57 -6.90
N GLY A 154 -1.10 -0.60 -6.51
CA GLY A 154 0.14 -1.16 -7.01
C GLY A 154 0.19 -2.68 -6.93
N VAL A 155 1.06 -3.26 -7.76
CA VAL A 155 1.44 -4.68 -7.72
C VAL A 155 2.95 -4.75 -7.80
N SER A 156 3.55 -5.67 -7.05
CA SER A 156 4.97 -5.99 -7.14
C SER A 156 5.16 -7.50 -7.20
N ILE A 157 6.15 -7.94 -7.96
CA ILE A 157 6.54 -9.35 -8.10
C ILE A 157 8.04 -9.48 -7.83
N VAL A 158 8.41 -10.53 -7.11
CA VAL A 158 9.80 -10.90 -6.82
C VAL A 158 9.95 -12.42 -6.95
N THR A 159 11.07 -12.89 -7.47
CA THR A 159 11.39 -14.34 -7.53
C THR A 159 12.35 -14.73 -6.42
N ILE A 160 12.32 -16.01 -6.01
CA ILE A 160 13.22 -16.56 -4.99
C ILE A 160 13.94 -17.78 -5.58
N PRO A 161 15.22 -17.67 -5.98
CA PRO A 161 16.11 -16.49 -5.91
C PRO A 161 15.77 -15.38 -6.93
N GLY A 162 16.14 -14.13 -6.59
CA GLY A 162 15.86 -12.93 -7.39
C GLY A 162 16.88 -12.60 -8.48
N ALA A 163 17.95 -13.40 -8.60
CA ALA A 163 19.09 -13.13 -9.45
C ALA A 163 19.36 -14.31 -10.38
N CYS A 164 19.75 -14.00 -11.62
CA CYS A 164 20.12 -15.00 -12.62
C CYS A 164 21.61 -15.35 -12.45
N ARG A 165 21.91 -16.63 -12.28
CA ARG A 165 23.23 -17.22 -12.10
C ARG A 165 23.65 -18.10 -13.28
N GLY A 166 22.75 -18.35 -14.23
CA GLY A 166 22.99 -19.22 -15.38
C GLY A 166 22.92 -20.70 -15.04
N SER A 167 22.13 -21.08 -14.03
CA SER A 167 21.88 -22.49 -13.73
C SER A 167 20.97 -23.11 -14.78
N GLU A 168 21.35 -24.26 -15.31
CA GLU A 168 20.51 -25.03 -16.22
C GLU A 168 19.38 -25.73 -15.42
N VAL A 169 18.14 -25.61 -15.91
CA VAL A 169 16.92 -26.12 -15.26
C VAL A 169 16.19 -27.04 -16.23
N GLU A 170 15.72 -28.20 -15.77
CA GLU A 170 15.07 -29.20 -16.62
C GLU A 170 13.57 -28.87 -16.83
N ASP A 171 13.09 -28.87 -18.09
CA ASP A 171 11.73 -28.38 -18.41
C ASP A 171 10.59 -29.22 -17.83
N GLU A 172 10.76 -30.54 -17.82
CA GLU A 172 9.67 -31.47 -17.60
C GLU A 172 9.27 -31.57 -16.12
N VAL A 173 10.21 -31.38 -15.21
CA VAL A 173 9.95 -31.53 -13.76
C VAL A 173 9.82 -30.18 -13.07
N ASP A 174 10.63 -29.20 -13.48
CA ASP A 174 10.83 -27.98 -12.70
C ASP A 174 9.91 -26.82 -13.09
N LEU A 175 9.34 -26.84 -14.31
CA LEU A 175 8.59 -25.71 -14.87
C LEU A 175 7.10 -26.02 -15.12
N GLU A 176 6.54 -27.04 -14.46
CA GLU A 176 5.14 -27.44 -14.65
C GLU A 176 4.15 -26.51 -13.94
N ALA A 177 4.47 -26.18 -12.68
CA ALA A 177 3.55 -25.53 -11.76
C ALA A 177 4.18 -24.31 -11.12
N PHE A 178 3.40 -23.25 -10.97
CA PHE A 178 3.82 -22.06 -10.23
C PHE A 178 3.82 -22.32 -8.73
N ASN A 179 4.86 -21.84 -8.06
CA ASN A 179 4.92 -21.77 -6.61
C ASN A 179 4.82 -20.31 -6.16
N THR A 180 3.59 -19.79 -6.21
CA THR A 180 3.31 -18.37 -5.96
C THR A 180 2.84 -18.13 -4.53
N THR A 181 3.52 -17.23 -3.82
CA THR A 181 3.05 -16.69 -2.53
C THR A 181 2.40 -15.32 -2.76
N LEU A 182 1.20 -15.11 -2.23
CA LEU A 182 0.50 -13.83 -2.31
C LEU A 182 0.40 -13.12 -0.97
N SER A 183 0.51 -11.80 -1.00
CA SER A 183 0.28 -10.92 0.16
C SER A 183 -0.43 -9.64 -0.25
N ILE A 184 -1.26 -9.11 0.65
CA ILE A 184 -1.83 -7.76 0.53
C ILE A 184 -1.12 -6.87 1.54
N MET A 185 -0.59 -5.74 1.07
CA MET A 185 0.05 -4.73 1.90
C MET A 185 -0.81 -3.47 1.93
N ALA A 186 -1.43 -3.23 3.08
CA ALA A 186 -2.17 -2.02 3.38
C ALA A 186 -1.24 -0.96 4.01
N PRO A 187 -1.53 0.34 3.83
CA PRO A 187 -0.73 1.39 4.42
C PRO A 187 -0.88 1.37 5.94
N VAL A 188 0.24 1.46 6.64
CA VAL A 188 0.27 1.53 8.10
C VAL A 188 0.37 2.98 8.55
N ASN A 189 -0.26 3.30 9.69
CA ASN A 189 -0.10 4.61 10.31
C ASN A 189 1.37 4.82 10.68
N ALA A 190 1.89 5.99 10.35
CA ALA A 190 3.24 6.37 10.74
C ALA A 190 3.37 6.32 12.28
N PRO A 191 4.54 5.92 12.81
CA PRO A 191 4.79 6.02 14.23
C PRO A 191 4.60 7.47 14.70
N GLY A 192 4.03 7.64 15.89
CA GLY A 192 3.90 8.95 16.52
C GLY A 192 5.28 9.58 16.78
N PRO A 193 5.36 10.91 16.92
CA PRO A 193 6.64 11.56 17.20
C PRO A 193 7.19 11.12 18.55
N GLU A 194 8.47 10.77 18.61
CA GLU A 194 9.16 10.43 19.85
C GLU A 194 9.45 11.70 20.68
N THR A 195 8.41 12.25 21.32
CA THR A 195 8.55 13.47 22.12
C THR A 195 8.97 13.21 23.56
N ALA A 196 9.00 11.96 24.02
CA ALA A 196 9.29 11.61 25.42
C ALA A 196 10.62 12.21 25.92
N LEU A 197 11.71 12.05 25.15
CA LEU A 197 13.01 12.61 25.50
C LEU A 197 13.03 14.14 25.48
N PHE A 198 12.24 14.75 24.60
CA PHE A 198 12.12 16.21 24.54
C PHE A 198 11.31 16.76 25.72
N LEU A 199 10.22 16.08 26.10
CA LEU A 199 9.41 16.43 27.27
C LEU A 199 10.23 16.30 28.54
N GLU A 200 10.95 15.19 28.74
CA GLU A 200 11.81 15.00 29.92
C GLU A 200 12.88 16.09 30.00
N ARG A 201 13.54 16.43 28.87
CA ARG A 201 14.50 17.54 28.84
C ARG A 201 13.85 18.87 29.19
N MET A 202 12.67 19.14 28.65
CA MET A 202 11.92 20.35 28.95
C MET A 202 11.54 20.42 30.43
N GLU A 203 11.06 19.31 31.01
CA GLU A 203 10.72 19.18 32.42
C GLU A 203 11.94 19.44 33.30
N LEU A 204 13.07 18.79 33.02
CA LEU A 204 14.34 19.03 33.73
C LEU A 204 14.80 20.48 33.62
N GLU A 205 14.65 21.12 32.46
CA GLU A 205 14.95 22.54 32.31
C GLU A 205 13.99 23.43 33.10
N THR A 206 12.69 23.13 33.11
CA THR A 206 11.69 23.87 33.89
C THR A 206 11.92 23.71 35.39
N GLU A 207 12.28 22.51 35.85
CA GLU A 207 12.64 22.26 37.24
C GLU A 207 13.92 23.00 37.65
N LYS A 208 14.95 23.00 36.79
CA LYS A 208 16.17 23.78 37.01
C LYS A 208 15.86 25.27 37.08
N LYS A 209 14.99 25.77 36.20
CA LYS A 209 14.50 27.16 36.20
C LYS A 209 13.74 27.49 37.49
N GLY A 210 12.92 26.57 37.99
CA GLY A 210 12.15 26.73 39.24
C GLY A 210 13.00 26.66 40.51
N LYS A 211 14.03 25.80 40.54
CA LYS A 211 14.93 25.61 41.69
C LYS A 211 15.92 26.79 41.84
N ASN A 212 16.43 27.35 40.74
CA ASN A 212 17.39 28.47 40.75
C ASN A 212 16.89 29.71 39.96
N PRO A 213 15.88 30.44 40.46
CA PRO A 213 15.36 31.64 39.79
C PRO A 213 16.38 32.79 39.72
N GLN A 214 17.46 32.75 40.52
CA GLN A 214 18.52 33.76 40.52
C GLN A 214 19.52 33.60 39.36
N GLU A 215 19.66 32.38 38.80
CA GLU A 215 20.55 32.12 37.66
C GLU A 215 19.93 32.51 36.31
N GLN A 216 18.59 32.56 36.25
CA GLN A 216 17.82 33.00 35.08
C GLN A 216 17.60 34.52 35.04
N LYS A 217 18.09 35.28 36.02
CA LYS A 217 18.02 36.75 35.96
C LYS A 217 19.00 37.26 34.90
N SER A 218 18.54 38.18 34.04
CA SER A 218 19.37 38.83 33.02
C SER A 218 20.67 39.38 33.63
N PHE A 219 21.77 39.35 32.87
CA PHE A 219 23.10 39.81 33.31
C PHE A 219 23.04 41.17 34.01
N PHE A 220 22.27 42.12 33.45
CA PHE A 220 22.06 43.44 34.05
C PHE A 220 21.40 43.38 35.42
N ALA A 221 20.42 42.49 35.62
CA ALA A 221 19.74 42.32 36.90
C ALA A 221 20.65 41.64 37.95
N LYS A 222 21.59 40.79 37.54
CA LYS A 222 22.52 40.12 38.45
C LYS A 222 23.70 41.03 38.84
N TYR A 223 24.13 41.93 37.96
CA TYR A 223 25.35 42.72 38.12
C TYR A 223 25.14 44.24 38.06
N TRP A 224 23.91 44.72 38.25
CA TRP A 224 23.60 46.16 38.19
C TRP A 224 24.49 47.01 39.10
N TYR A 225 24.86 46.50 40.28
CA TYR A 225 25.74 47.19 41.22
C TYR A 225 27.19 47.31 40.72
N LEU A 226 27.70 46.32 39.98
CA LEU A 226 29.04 46.39 39.36
C LEU A 226 29.05 47.37 38.19
N ILE A 227 27.97 47.38 37.40
CA ILE A 227 27.81 48.33 36.29
C ILE A 227 27.74 49.76 36.84
N LEU A 228 26.93 50.01 37.88
CA LEU A 228 26.82 51.31 38.53
C LEU A 228 28.15 51.73 39.19
N GLY A 229 28.80 50.84 39.93
CA GLY A 229 30.10 51.11 40.56
C GLY A 229 31.21 51.40 39.54
N GLY A 230 31.28 50.62 38.45
CA GLY A 230 32.23 50.83 37.36
C GLY A 230 32.00 52.13 36.61
N ALA A 231 30.75 52.54 36.39
CA ALA A 231 30.41 53.82 35.77
C ALA A 231 30.83 55.01 36.63
N ILE A 232 30.59 54.96 37.94
CA ILE A 232 31.04 55.99 38.90
C ILE A 232 32.57 56.05 38.92
N PHE A 233 33.24 54.89 38.99
CA PHE A 233 34.70 54.81 38.96
C PHE A 233 35.27 55.44 37.68
N LEU A 234 34.69 55.14 36.51
CA LEU A 234 35.07 55.76 35.24
C LEU A 234 34.85 57.27 35.22
N MET A 235 33.74 57.77 35.78
CA MET A 235 33.51 59.23 35.87
C MET A 235 34.53 59.92 36.76
N VAL A 236 34.83 59.35 37.93
CA VAL A 236 35.85 59.89 38.84
C VAL A 236 37.24 59.85 38.19
N SER A 237 37.56 58.76 37.49
CA SER A 237 38.85 58.58 36.79
C SER A 237 39.01 59.55 35.61
N ASN A 238 37.95 59.79 34.83
CA ASN A 238 37.96 60.78 33.75
C ASN A 238 37.99 62.22 34.31
N SER A 239 37.36 62.47 35.45
CA SER A 239 37.46 63.78 36.14
C SER A 239 38.82 63.99 36.83
N ALA A 240 39.62 62.94 36.99
CA ALA A 240 40.96 62.97 37.58
C ALA A 240 42.08 63.07 36.54
N GLN A 241 41.78 63.25 35.24
CA GLN A 241 42.80 63.74 34.30
C GLN A 241 43.23 65.15 34.74
N PRO A 242 44.53 65.39 35.03
CA PRO A 242 45.02 66.75 35.23
C PRO A 242 44.75 67.56 33.96
N PRO A 243 44.41 68.86 34.05
CA PRO A 243 44.27 69.68 32.85
C PRO A 243 45.55 69.57 32.03
N ALA A 244 45.44 69.02 30.82
CA ALA A 244 46.52 69.07 29.83
C ALA A 244 46.85 70.55 29.61
N GLY A 245 48.10 70.91 29.94
CA GLY A 245 48.58 72.28 29.97
C GLY A 245 48.28 73.04 28.68
N GLY A 246 47.84 74.28 28.87
CA GLY A 246 47.72 75.30 27.84
C GLY A 246 48.20 76.62 28.42
N GLU A 247 49.51 76.85 28.30
CA GLU A 247 50.15 78.17 28.36
C GLU A 247 49.32 79.21 27.60
N ARG A 248 49.14 80.39 28.19
CA ARG A 248 49.36 81.67 27.50
C ARG A 248 49.38 82.86 28.46
N GLU A 249 50.51 83.55 28.41
CA GLU A 249 50.79 84.91 28.88
C GLU A 249 49.87 85.98 28.29
N GLN A 250 50.02 87.18 28.89
CA GLN A 250 49.60 88.54 28.52
C GLN A 250 48.34 89.01 29.28
N SER A 251 48.33 90.12 30.01
CA SER A 251 49.25 91.26 30.18
C SER A 251 49.04 91.87 31.57
#